data_AF-A0A8S3SB95-F1
#
_entry.id   AF-A0A8S3SB95-F1
#
_cell.length_a   1.000
_cell.length_b   1.000
_cell.length_c   1.000
_cell.angle_alpha   90.00
_cell.angle_beta   90.00
_cell.angle_gamma   90.00
#
_symmetry.space_group_name_H-M   'P 1'
#
loop_
_entity.id
_entity.type
_entity.pdbx_description
1 polymer ?
#
loop_
_entity_poly.entity_id
_entity_poly.type
_entity_poly.pdbx_seq_one_letter_code
_entity_poly.pdbx_strand_id
1 'polypeptide(L)'
;MTSVGPAPEEKAAGTVVPPPSSEQNGLVKDQKQAEFVCAPTIDEVAVRKALLDYASDQCCWGKGAARDMKIEKLEPSTSYHYILETFTESRRIVLDHVPHNRNKVDGPENGQPPGPWEMQARTPMMFEDDSSEISIPHTHYVKSCHTCGASGKVECFVCRGSGHVKCNGGCSGKGEKKSL
;
A
#
# COMPACT_ATOMS: atom_id res chain seq x y z
N MET A 1 31.34 18.47 -28.46
CA MET A 1 30.01 19.08 -28.32
C MET A 1 29.02 18.16 -29.03
N THR A 2 28.50 17.15 -28.33
CA THR A 2 27.48 16.25 -28.87
C THR A 2 26.15 16.68 -28.29
N SER A 3 25.35 17.36 -29.10
CA SER A 3 23.97 17.71 -28.80
C SER A 3 23.13 16.44 -28.76
N VAL A 4 22.77 15.99 -27.56
CA VAL A 4 21.72 14.98 -27.40
C VAL A 4 20.40 15.76 -27.39
N GLY A 5 19.55 15.49 -28.38
CA GLY A 5 18.25 16.15 -28.54
C GLY A 5 17.33 15.95 -27.33
N PRO A 6 16.27 16.77 -27.20
CA PRO A 6 15.36 16.67 -26.07
C PRO A 6 14.62 15.32 -26.11
N ALA A 7 14.67 14.60 -24.99
CA ALA A 7 13.82 13.44 -24.75
C ALA A 7 12.34 13.87 -24.75
N PRO A 8 11.41 13.03 -25.21
CA PRO A 8 9.99 13.37 -25.20
C PRO A 8 9.52 13.63 -23.78
N GLU A 9 8.87 14.78 -23.56
CA GLU A 9 8.09 15.07 -22.35
C GLU A 9 6.90 14.12 -22.32
N GLU A 10 7.05 12.98 -21.67
CA GLU A 10 5.95 12.07 -21.44
C GLU A 10 5.36 12.32 -20.05
N LYS A 11 4.14 12.88 -20.04
CA LYS A 11 3.30 12.95 -18.84
C LYS A 11 2.98 11.53 -18.38
N ALA A 12 3.78 10.99 -17.48
CA ALA A 12 3.49 9.71 -16.84
C ALA A 12 2.35 9.88 -15.82
N ALA A 13 1.11 9.84 -16.30
CA ALA A 13 0.02 9.33 -15.49
C ALA A 13 0.37 7.87 -15.17
N GLY A 14 0.46 7.51 -13.89
CA GLY A 14 0.82 6.15 -13.47
C GLY A 14 -0.20 5.15 -13.98
N THR A 15 0.06 4.55 -15.14
CA THR A 15 -0.82 3.57 -15.77
C THR A 15 -0.78 2.28 -14.96
N VAL A 16 -1.91 1.91 -14.36
CA VAL A 16 -2.10 0.60 -13.76
C VAL A 16 -2.22 -0.41 -14.90
N VAL A 17 -1.32 -1.39 -14.95
CA VAL A 17 -1.32 -2.43 -15.99
C VAL A 17 -2.08 -3.64 -15.45
N PRO A 18 -3.09 -4.17 -16.14
CA PRO A 18 -3.82 -5.35 -15.68
C PRO A 18 -2.90 -6.56 -15.61
N PRO A 19 -3.09 -7.47 -14.63
CA PRO A 19 -2.36 -8.73 -14.59
C PRO A 19 -2.64 -9.57 -15.84
N PRO A 20 -1.70 -10.46 -16.22
CA PRO A 20 -2.01 -11.48 -17.21
C PRO A 20 -3.22 -12.29 -16.74
N SER A 21 -4.01 -12.78 -17.69
CA SER A 21 -5.15 -13.66 -17.41
C SER A 21 -4.65 -14.81 -16.53
N SER A 22 -5.15 -14.88 -15.28
CA SER A 22 -4.92 -16.05 -14.46
C SER A 22 -5.56 -17.22 -15.18
N GLU A 23 -4.76 -18.16 -15.72
CA GLU A 23 -5.28 -19.49 -15.98
C GLU A 23 -5.88 -19.93 -14.65
N GLN A 24 -7.20 -20.15 -14.64
CA GLN A 24 -7.88 -20.69 -13.47
C GLN A 24 -7.27 -22.07 -13.24
N ASN A 25 -6.17 -22.14 -12.48
CA ASN A 25 -5.67 -23.38 -11.92
C ASN A 25 -6.89 -24.00 -11.26
N GLY A 26 -7.33 -25.10 -11.86
CA GLY A 26 -8.72 -25.53 -11.80
C GLY A 26 -9.24 -25.44 -10.39
N LEU A 27 -10.46 -24.89 -10.23
CA LEU A 27 -11.30 -25.06 -9.06
C LEU A 27 -10.88 -26.34 -8.35
N VAL A 28 -10.32 -26.25 -7.15
CA VAL A 28 -9.92 -27.41 -6.37
C VAL A 28 -11.18 -28.27 -6.22
N LYS A 29 -11.35 -29.25 -7.12
CA LYS A 29 -12.55 -30.11 -7.20
C LYS A 29 -12.62 -31.09 -6.04
N ASP A 30 -11.65 -31.04 -5.13
CA ASP A 30 -11.45 -31.99 -4.05
C ASP A 30 -11.67 -31.37 -2.67
N GLN A 31 -12.42 -30.27 -2.58
CA GLN A 31 -13.06 -29.94 -1.31
C GLN A 31 -14.25 -30.89 -1.16
N LYS A 32 -14.01 -32.08 -0.59
CA LYS A 32 -15.06 -32.90 0.00
C LYS A 32 -15.84 -31.99 0.95
N GLN A 33 -17.05 -31.60 0.53
CA GLN A 33 -17.97 -30.89 1.39
C GLN A 33 -18.10 -31.72 2.67
N ALA A 34 -17.83 -31.10 3.83
CA ALA A 34 -17.86 -31.80 5.09
C ALA A 34 -19.25 -32.44 5.26
N GLU A 35 -19.30 -33.78 5.24
CA GLU A 35 -20.54 -34.48 5.51
C GLU A 35 -20.87 -34.30 6.99
N PHE A 36 -22.03 -33.70 7.25
CA PHE A 36 -22.54 -33.59 8.59
C PHE A 36 -22.95 -34.98 9.09
N VAL A 37 -22.11 -35.58 9.95
CA VAL A 37 -22.35 -36.93 10.49
C VAL A 37 -23.42 -36.89 11.59
N CYS A 38 -23.27 -35.98 12.56
CA CYS A 38 -24.21 -35.78 13.67
C CYS A 38 -23.79 -34.53 14.47
N ALA A 39 -24.75 -33.75 14.99
CA ALA A 39 -24.46 -32.70 15.97
C ALA A 39 -24.42 -33.32 17.37
N PRO A 40 -23.55 -32.85 18.28
CA PRO A 40 -23.59 -33.29 19.67
C PRO A 40 -24.97 -33.00 20.26
N THR A 41 -25.60 -34.03 20.82
CA THR A 41 -26.90 -33.90 21.50
C THR A 41 -26.69 -33.15 22.80
N ILE A 42 -27.17 -31.92 22.88
CA ILE A 42 -27.25 -31.15 24.13
C ILE A 42 -28.52 -31.54 24.88
N ASP A 43 -28.44 -31.70 26.19
CA ASP A 43 -29.60 -32.00 27.03
C ASP A 43 -30.27 -30.72 27.55
N GLU A 44 -31.48 -30.87 28.07
CA GLU A 44 -32.28 -29.73 28.56
C GLU A 44 -31.58 -29.00 29.72
N VAL A 45 -30.83 -29.72 30.55
CA VAL A 45 -30.09 -29.15 31.68
C VAL A 45 -29.00 -28.21 31.19
N ALA A 46 -28.21 -28.62 30.20
CA ALA A 46 -27.18 -27.80 29.60
C ALA A 46 -27.77 -26.58 28.86
N VAL A 47 -28.86 -26.76 28.11
CA VAL A 47 -29.55 -25.64 27.43
C VAL A 47 -30.06 -24.62 28.44
N ARG A 48 -30.73 -25.07 29.50
CA ARG A 48 -31.26 -24.18 30.54
C ARG A 48 -30.15 -23.43 31.25
N LYS A 49 -29.04 -24.11 31.57
CA LYS A 49 -27.87 -23.47 32.17
C LYS A 49 -27.30 -22.39 31.25
N ALA A 50 -27.11 -22.69 29.96
CA ALA A 50 -26.58 -21.73 28.99
C ALA A 50 -27.46 -20.48 28.84
N LEU A 51 -28.79 -20.65 28.85
CA LEU A 51 -29.73 -19.53 28.82
C LEU A 51 -29.67 -18.68 30.09
N LEU A 52 -29.51 -19.31 31.25
CA LEU A 52 -29.35 -18.60 32.53
C LEU A 52 -28.04 -17.83 32.61
N ASP A 53 -26.94 -18.42 32.12
CA ASP A 53 -25.63 -17.76 32.04
C ASP A 53 -25.74 -16.54 31.11
N TYR A 54 -26.26 -16.72 29.88
CA TYR A 54 -26.45 -15.63 28.92
C TYR A 54 -27.32 -14.50 29.45
N ALA A 55 -28.45 -14.82 30.10
CA ALA A 55 -29.32 -13.82 30.72
C ALA A 55 -28.66 -13.10 31.90
N SER A 56 -27.66 -13.72 32.56
CA SER A 56 -26.92 -13.09 33.66
C SER A 56 -25.93 -12.04 33.18
N ASP A 57 -25.42 -12.18 31.95
CA ASP A 57 -24.46 -11.25 31.35
C ASP A 57 -25.13 -10.00 30.74
N GLN A 58 -26.44 -10.04 30.53
CA GLN A 58 -27.21 -8.91 30.02
C GLN A 58 -27.71 -8.04 31.18
N CYS A 59 -27.47 -6.71 31.12
CA CYS A 59 -28.04 -5.83 32.15
C CYS A 59 -29.55 -5.93 32.16
N CYS A 60 -30.09 -5.93 33.39
CA CYS A 60 -31.47 -5.57 33.62
C CYS A 60 -32.46 -6.64 33.09
N TRP A 61 -31.96 -7.81 32.64
CA TRP A 61 -32.77 -8.96 32.23
C TRP A 61 -33.15 -9.81 33.44
N GLY A 62 -34.42 -10.18 33.52
CA GLY A 62 -34.91 -11.14 34.50
C GLY A 62 -34.60 -12.58 34.07
N LYS A 63 -34.24 -13.45 35.01
CA LYS A 63 -33.95 -14.88 34.75
C LYS A 63 -35.19 -15.79 34.75
N GLY A 64 -36.37 -15.23 35.04
CA GLY A 64 -37.61 -16.00 35.19
C GLY A 64 -37.97 -16.79 33.94
N ALA A 65 -37.90 -16.17 32.76
CA ALA A 65 -38.19 -16.84 31.50
C ALA A 65 -37.24 -18.04 31.25
N ALA A 66 -35.92 -17.84 31.36
CA ALA A 66 -34.93 -18.91 31.16
C ALA A 66 -35.07 -20.06 32.19
N ARG A 67 -35.49 -19.74 33.43
CA ARG A 67 -35.68 -20.73 34.49
C ARG A 67 -36.96 -21.55 34.30
N ASP A 68 -38.07 -20.87 34.01
CA ASP A 68 -39.41 -21.42 34.17
C ASP A 68 -40.06 -21.85 32.84
N MET A 69 -39.47 -21.49 31.69
CA MET A 69 -39.99 -21.91 30.38
C MET A 69 -39.93 -23.43 30.19
N LYS A 70 -40.96 -23.98 29.55
CA LYS A 70 -41.01 -25.38 29.15
C LYS A 70 -40.29 -25.54 27.81
N ILE A 71 -39.28 -26.40 27.78
CA ILE A 71 -38.55 -26.77 26.55
C ILE A 71 -39.25 -28.00 25.97
N GLU A 72 -39.94 -27.84 24.84
CA GLU A 72 -40.73 -28.93 24.25
C GLU A 72 -39.93 -29.82 23.30
N LYS A 73 -38.96 -29.23 22.59
CA LYS A 73 -38.16 -29.92 21.58
C LYS A 73 -36.80 -29.27 21.47
N LEU A 74 -35.75 -30.08 21.36
CA LEU A 74 -34.39 -29.65 21.05
C LEU A 74 -34.00 -30.22 19.68
N GLU A 75 -33.87 -29.36 18.69
CA GLU A 75 -33.45 -29.73 17.33
C GLU A 75 -32.07 -29.13 17.05
N PRO A 76 -31.01 -29.95 17.00
CA PRO A 76 -29.71 -29.50 16.56
C PRO A 76 -29.76 -29.04 15.10
N SER A 77 -29.21 -27.87 14.81
CA SER A 77 -28.97 -27.39 13.46
C SER A 77 -27.51 -26.99 13.30
N THR A 78 -27.02 -26.96 12.06
CA THR A 78 -25.67 -26.50 11.75
C THR A 78 -25.71 -25.18 11.01
N SER A 79 -24.78 -24.30 11.36
CA SER A 79 -24.49 -23.06 10.63
C SER A 79 -23.01 -23.02 10.31
N TYR A 80 -22.68 -22.70 9.07
CA TYR A 80 -21.30 -22.41 8.67
C TYR A 80 -21.05 -20.92 8.83
N HIS A 81 -20.09 -20.57 9.68
CA HIS A 81 -19.52 -19.23 9.68
C HIS A 81 -18.23 -19.30 8.87
N TYR A 82 -18.21 -18.64 7.72
CA TYR A 82 -17.02 -18.53 6.89
C TYR A 82 -16.67 -17.07 6.70
N ILE A 83 -15.37 -16.78 6.65
CA ILE A 83 -14.83 -15.48 6.29
C ILE A 83 -14.19 -15.65 4.92
N LEU A 84 -14.66 -14.87 3.94
CA LEU A 84 -14.01 -14.79 2.64
C LEU A 84 -13.07 -13.59 2.68
N GLU A 85 -11.77 -13.88 2.72
CA GLU A 85 -10.73 -12.87 2.57
C GLU A 85 -10.16 -12.99 1.16
N THR A 86 -10.18 -11.87 0.44
CA THR A 86 -9.58 -11.74 -0.88
C THR A 86 -8.40 -10.79 -0.77
N PHE A 87 -7.23 -11.20 -1.22
CA PHE A 87 -6.07 -10.31 -1.36
C PHE A 87 -5.90 -9.95 -2.83
N THR A 88 -5.48 -8.71 -3.10
CA THR A 88 -5.27 -8.19 -4.46
C THR A 88 -3.89 -7.56 -4.56
N GLU A 89 -3.19 -7.82 -5.65
CA GLU A 89 -1.94 -7.15 -5.97
C GLU A 89 -2.19 -6.06 -7.02
N SER A 90 -1.58 -4.88 -6.85
CA SER A 90 -1.56 -3.82 -7.86
C SER A 90 -0.12 -3.38 -8.13
N ARG A 91 0.21 -3.17 -9.41
CA ARG A 91 1.54 -2.72 -9.84
C ARG A 91 1.42 -1.42 -10.62
N ARG A 92 2.29 -0.45 -10.30
CA ARG A 92 2.37 0.85 -10.97
C ARG A 92 3.80 1.18 -11.33
N ILE A 93 4.00 1.77 -12.51
CA ILE A 93 5.29 2.34 -12.91
C ILE A 93 5.29 3.82 -12.54
N VAL A 94 6.35 4.26 -11.88
CA VAL A 94 6.58 5.67 -11.55
C VAL A 94 8.01 6.02 -11.95
N LEU A 95 8.19 7.23 -12.50
CA LEU A 95 9.50 7.78 -12.78
C LEU A 95 10.08 8.37 -11.49
N ASP A 96 11.28 7.92 -11.10
CA ASP A 96 12.00 8.44 -9.95
C ASP A 96 13.35 9.09 -10.35
N HIS A 97 13.87 9.97 -9.49
CA HIS A 97 15.09 10.74 -9.72
C HIS A 97 16.01 10.73 -8.51
N VAL A 98 17.22 10.18 -8.69
CA VAL A 98 18.27 10.16 -7.69
C VAL A 98 19.52 10.92 -8.15
N PRO A 99 20.30 11.51 -7.23
CA PRO A 99 21.61 12.07 -7.56
C PRO A 99 22.53 11.02 -8.19
N HIS A 100 23.14 11.36 -9.32
CA HIS A 100 24.03 10.46 -10.02
C HIS A 100 25.37 10.28 -9.27
N ASN A 101 25.74 9.02 -9.01
CA ASN A 101 26.94 8.64 -8.26
C ASN A 101 28.21 8.44 -9.13
N ARG A 102 28.19 8.91 -10.39
CA ARG A 102 29.29 8.79 -11.38
C ARG A 102 29.61 7.36 -11.83
N ASN A 103 28.79 6.37 -11.44
CA ASN A 103 28.93 5.00 -11.92
C ASN A 103 28.22 4.82 -13.27
N LYS A 104 28.55 3.75 -14.00
CA LYS A 104 27.77 3.38 -15.19
C LYS A 104 26.32 3.10 -14.77
N VAL A 105 25.36 3.65 -15.51
CA VAL A 105 23.94 3.38 -15.29
C VAL A 105 23.47 2.22 -16.17
N ASP A 106 22.44 1.52 -15.71
CA ASP A 106 21.77 0.49 -16.48
C ASP A 106 20.66 1.10 -17.34
N GLY A 107 21.05 1.59 -18.51
CA GLY A 107 20.14 2.22 -19.47
C GLY A 107 19.63 1.28 -20.56
N PRO A 108 18.78 1.81 -21.47
CA PRO A 108 18.12 1.05 -22.53
C PRO A 108 19.09 0.35 -23.50
N GLU A 109 20.36 0.76 -23.53
CA GLU A 109 21.39 0.11 -24.32
C GLU A 109 21.77 -1.29 -23.81
N ASN A 110 21.41 -1.64 -22.58
CA ASN A 110 21.74 -2.93 -21.97
C ASN A 110 20.60 -3.97 -22.09
N GLY A 111 19.44 -3.60 -22.65
CA GLY A 111 18.32 -4.52 -22.87
C GLY A 111 16.97 -3.82 -22.99
N GLN A 112 15.93 -4.61 -23.32
CA GLN A 112 14.55 -4.14 -23.29
C GLN A 112 14.03 -4.16 -21.84
N PRO A 113 13.41 -3.08 -21.34
CA PRO A 113 12.80 -3.08 -20.02
C PRO A 113 11.68 -4.13 -19.89
N PRO A 114 11.65 -4.92 -18.81
CA PRO A 114 10.55 -5.84 -18.54
C PRO A 114 9.25 -5.09 -18.20
N GLY A 115 8.12 -5.73 -18.48
CA GLY A 115 6.81 -5.25 -18.07
C GLY A 115 6.57 -5.37 -16.55
N PRO A 116 5.59 -4.66 -15.97
CA PRO A 116 5.32 -4.69 -14.53
C PRO A 116 5.11 -6.09 -13.95
N TRP A 117 4.49 -7.00 -14.69
CA TRP A 117 4.16 -8.36 -14.26
C TRP A 117 5.28 -9.39 -14.51
N GLU A 118 6.28 -9.03 -15.33
CA GLU A 118 7.48 -9.85 -15.55
C GLU A 118 8.52 -9.67 -14.43
N MET A 119 8.39 -8.57 -13.67
CA MET A 119 9.23 -8.28 -12.51
C MET A 119 8.88 -9.21 -11.35
N GLN A 120 9.89 -9.82 -10.74
CA GLN A 120 9.69 -10.61 -9.53
C GLN A 120 9.47 -9.68 -8.33
N ALA A 121 8.26 -9.69 -7.77
CA ALA A 121 7.94 -9.02 -6.51
C ALA A 121 8.09 -9.98 -5.32
N ARG A 122 8.32 -9.43 -4.14
CA ARG A 122 8.26 -10.20 -2.89
C ARG A 122 6.80 -10.57 -2.64
N THR A 123 6.54 -11.85 -2.34
CA THR A 123 5.22 -12.29 -1.90
C THR A 123 5.07 -12.01 -0.40
N PRO A 124 4.09 -11.19 0.02
CA PRO A 124 3.83 -10.95 1.44
C PRO A 124 3.21 -12.18 2.12
N MET A 125 3.07 -12.13 3.44
CA MET A 125 2.27 -13.12 4.16
C MET A 125 0.81 -13.01 3.72
N MET A 126 0.11 -14.15 3.65
CA MET A 126 -1.29 -14.13 3.21
C MET A 126 -2.12 -13.27 4.15
N PHE A 127 -2.99 -12.43 3.57
CA PHE A 127 -3.90 -11.53 4.28
C PHE A 127 -3.22 -10.41 5.09
N GLU A 128 -1.99 -10.06 4.73
CA GLU A 128 -1.30 -8.86 5.24
C GLU A 128 -1.04 -7.85 4.12
N ASP A 129 -1.26 -6.57 4.43
CA ASP A 129 -0.97 -5.48 3.50
C ASP A 129 0.56 -5.24 3.43
N ASP A 130 1.08 -5.15 2.21
CA ASP A 130 2.49 -4.85 1.95
C ASP A 130 2.65 -3.94 0.73
N SER A 131 3.75 -3.18 0.71
CA SER A 131 4.12 -2.32 -0.42
C SER A 131 5.63 -2.34 -0.61
N SER A 132 6.08 -2.58 -1.84
CA SER A 132 7.51 -2.62 -2.18
C SER A 132 7.79 -1.83 -3.45
N GLU A 133 8.93 -1.14 -3.47
CA GLU A 133 9.45 -0.45 -4.65
C GLU A 133 10.58 -1.27 -5.28
N ILE A 134 10.53 -1.44 -6.59
CA ILE A 134 11.50 -2.25 -7.34
C ILE A 134 11.97 -1.43 -8.54
N SER A 135 13.28 -1.26 -8.69
CA SER A 135 13.85 -0.59 -9.85
C SER A 135 13.68 -1.45 -11.10
N ILE A 136 13.17 -0.85 -12.18
CA ILE A 136 12.99 -1.54 -13.46
C ILE A 136 14.34 -1.60 -14.20
N PRO A 137 14.86 -2.78 -14.55
CA PRO A 137 16.09 -2.93 -15.32
C PRO A 137 16.04 -2.16 -16.64
N HIS A 138 17.20 -1.69 -17.10
CA HIS A 138 17.40 -1.02 -18.39
C HIS A 138 16.58 0.27 -18.59
N THR A 139 16.08 0.88 -17.51
CA THR A 139 15.31 2.15 -17.58
C THR A 139 16.06 3.37 -17.05
N HIS A 140 17.30 3.21 -16.56
CA HIS A 140 18.04 4.34 -16.02
C HIS A 140 18.58 5.23 -17.12
N TYR A 141 18.54 6.53 -16.89
CA TYR A 141 19.21 7.50 -17.75
C TYR A 141 19.72 8.67 -16.92
N VAL A 142 20.80 9.30 -17.38
CA VAL A 142 21.36 10.49 -16.75
C VAL A 142 20.86 11.72 -17.49
N LYS A 143 20.21 12.62 -16.75
CA LYS A 143 19.83 13.95 -17.24
C LYS A 143 20.45 15.05 -16.40
N SER A 144 20.48 16.27 -16.95
CA SER A 144 20.86 17.46 -16.20
C SER A 144 20.01 17.60 -14.95
N CYS A 145 20.64 17.95 -13.82
CA CYS A 145 19.94 18.15 -12.57
C CYS A 145 18.87 19.24 -12.74
N HIS A 146 17.61 18.90 -12.44
CA HIS A 146 16.48 19.83 -12.52
C HIS A 146 16.64 21.07 -11.62
N THR A 147 17.37 20.95 -10.50
CA THR A 147 17.57 22.04 -9.54
C THR A 147 18.68 23.02 -9.95
N CYS A 148 19.83 22.51 -10.41
CA CYS A 148 21.00 23.36 -10.72
C CYS A 148 21.29 23.51 -12.21
N GLY A 149 20.51 22.86 -13.09
CA GLY A 149 20.75 22.88 -14.54
C GLY A 149 22.13 22.37 -14.95
N ALA A 150 22.66 21.39 -14.21
CA ALA A 150 24.04 20.87 -14.34
C ALA A 150 25.18 21.85 -13.98
N SER A 151 24.89 23.01 -13.40
CA SER A 151 25.94 23.96 -12.95
C SER A 151 26.66 23.53 -11.66
N GLY A 152 26.10 22.57 -10.91
CA GLY A 152 26.60 22.15 -9.61
C GLY A 152 26.40 23.17 -8.48
N LYS A 153 25.74 24.29 -8.76
CA LYS A 153 25.47 25.36 -7.78
C LYS A 153 23.99 25.77 -7.87
N VAL A 154 23.39 26.07 -6.73
CA VAL A 154 22.04 26.66 -6.66
C VAL A 154 22.18 28.06 -6.10
N GLU A 155 21.55 29.02 -6.76
CA GLU A 155 21.57 30.41 -6.32
C GLU A 155 20.77 30.55 -5.02
N CYS A 156 21.34 31.25 -4.03
CA CYS A 156 20.62 31.54 -2.80
C CYS A 156 19.42 32.45 -3.09
N PHE A 157 18.20 31.98 -2.78
CA PHE A 157 16.96 32.77 -2.92
C PHE A 157 17.02 34.13 -2.21
N VAL A 158 17.77 34.21 -1.11
CA VAL A 158 17.83 35.39 -0.24
C VAL A 158 18.82 36.44 -0.76
N CYS A 159 20.07 36.05 -1.06
CA CYS A 159 21.12 36.99 -1.47
C CYS A 159 21.39 37.00 -2.98
N ARG A 160 20.76 36.13 -3.77
CA ARG A 160 20.97 36.01 -5.21
C ARG A 160 22.44 35.86 -5.62
N GLY A 161 23.16 35.02 -4.86
CA GLY A 161 24.58 34.76 -5.08
C GLY A 161 25.54 35.90 -4.71
N SER A 162 25.05 37.04 -4.21
CA SER A 162 25.90 38.19 -3.85
C SER A 162 26.61 38.05 -2.49
N GLY A 163 26.20 37.07 -1.67
CA GLY A 163 26.75 36.84 -0.33
C GLY A 163 26.29 37.84 0.75
N HIS A 164 25.49 38.86 0.39
CA HIS A 164 24.96 39.85 1.33
C HIS A 164 23.51 40.22 0.99
N VAL A 165 22.75 40.66 1.99
CA VAL A 165 21.37 41.17 1.80
C VAL A 165 21.32 42.67 2.09
N LYS A 166 20.60 43.42 1.25
CA LYS A 166 20.40 44.86 1.49
C LYS A 166 19.41 45.04 2.64
N CYS A 167 19.74 45.92 3.59
CA CYS A 167 18.84 46.24 4.70
C CYS A 167 17.56 46.91 4.19
N ASN A 168 16.39 46.43 4.64
CA ASN A 168 15.10 47.08 4.38
C ASN A 168 14.98 48.34 5.27
N GLY A 169 15.33 49.49 4.70
CA GLY A 169 15.20 50.81 5.34
C GLY A 169 16.42 51.22 6.19
N GLY A 170 16.93 52.43 5.93
CA GLY A 170 17.93 53.13 6.74
C GLY A 170 19.32 53.27 6.11
N CYS A 171 19.89 52.22 5.52
CA CYS A 171 21.24 52.28 4.92
C CYS A 171 21.33 51.75 3.48
N SER A 172 20.27 51.12 2.94
CA SER A 172 20.20 50.57 1.57
C SER A 172 21.42 49.73 1.14
N GLY A 173 22.09 49.08 2.09
CA GLY A 173 23.30 48.28 1.85
C GLY A 173 24.64 49.04 1.92
N LYS A 174 24.65 50.32 2.33
CA LYS A 174 25.89 51.13 2.46
C LYS A 174 26.66 50.95 3.78
N GLY A 175 26.14 50.16 4.72
CA GLY A 175 26.78 49.93 6.03
C GLY A 175 26.65 51.09 7.03
N GLU A 176 26.27 52.28 6.59
CA GLU A 176 26.10 53.48 7.43
C GLU A 176 24.67 54.01 7.35
N LYS A 177 24.05 54.30 8.50
CA LYS A 177 22.82 55.10 8.58
C LYS A 177 23.24 56.56 8.67
N LYS A 178 22.75 57.42 7.76
CA LYS A 178 22.89 58.86 7.95
C LYS A 178 22.06 59.25 9.18
N SER A 179 22.71 59.59 10.29
CA SER A 179 22.05 60.32 11.37
C SER A 179 21.56 61.65 10.79
N LEU A 180 20.27 61.90 10.93
CA LEU A 180 19.70 63.25 10.79
C LEU A 180 20.16 64.12 11.96
#